data_AF-A0AAW0Y764-F1
#
_entry.id   AF-A0AAW0Y764-F1
#
_cell.length_a   1.000
_cell.length_b   1.000
_cell.length_c   1.000
_cell.angle_alpha   90.00
_cell.angle_beta   90.00
_cell.angle_gamma   90.00
#
_symmetry.space_group_name_H-M   'P 1'
#
loop_
_entity.id
_entity.type
_entity.pdbx_description
1 polymer ?
#
loop_
_entity_poly.entity_id
_entity_poly.type
_entity_poly.pdbx_seq_one_letter_code
_entity_poly.pdbx_strand_id
1 'polypeptide(L)'
;MANLPHPVCSPFTHVVLINTSGLRVQGNTNQDCWKSFIMTLSQTFHQTYALFGRSLFRITVTMLLINFSIQFGYYGLWLWFPELFNRLQQYYNEHPDDKVSVCSVIDFHGNSTGDTSPCESDKPAVDPQALVNTLITAVAPLPSNLWTIFFMDSLGRKFFLVFSMLLSGVTAFGVYFVKTSTDNIILACVFGAVSTMGFNALDCLGAELFPTHLRSTALAVTLLAARIGAIAGNVLFGYFVDVHCAVPMFMVAFLLIAGGSLGFLLPNTTRASLT
;
A
#
# COMPACT_ATOMS: atom_id res chain seq x y z
N MET A 1 -44.70 27.46 -1.68
CA MET A 1 -44.43 26.00 -1.56
C MET A 1 -43.61 25.62 -2.80
N ALA A 2 -42.30 25.82 -2.85
CA ALA A 2 -41.26 25.06 -2.14
C ALA A 2 -41.49 23.54 -2.23
N ASN A 3 -40.95 22.90 -3.28
CA ASN A 3 -40.35 21.56 -3.28
C ASN A 3 -39.94 21.12 -4.70
N LEU A 4 -38.62 20.99 -4.94
CA LEU A 4 -37.95 19.78 -5.44
C LEU A 4 -36.46 20.08 -5.72
N PRO A 5 -35.51 19.50 -4.95
CA PRO A 5 -34.10 19.46 -5.32
C PRO A 5 -33.76 18.19 -6.13
N HIS A 6 -33.02 18.39 -7.23
CA HIS A 6 -32.08 17.49 -7.95
C HIS A 6 -32.50 16.06 -8.41
N PRO A 7 -31.97 15.62 -9.57
CA PRO A 7 -30.70 14.91 -9.53
C PRO A 7 -29.64 15.57 -10.41
N VAL A 8 -28.53 15.93 -9.77
CA VAL A 8 -27.26 16.25 -10.44
C VAL A 8 -26.69 14.94 -10.96
N CYS A 9 -26.64 14.77 -12.28
CA CYS A 9 -25.73 13.81 -12.91
C CYS A 9 -24.53 14.61 -13.43
N SER A 10 -23.45 14.65 -12.64
CA SER A 10 -22.15 15.14 -13.09
C SER A 10 -21.13 14.00 -12.95
N PRO A 11 -20.57 13.48 -14.06
CA PRO A 11 -19.35 12.69 -13.99
C PRO A 11 -18.11 13.51 -14.35
N PHE A 12 -18.17 14.54 -15.20
CA PHE A 12 -17.01 15.33 -15.60
C PHE A 12 -17.44 16.72 -16.08
N THR A 13 -17.08 17.78 -15.35
CA THR A 13 -17.23 19.16 -15.79
C THR A 13 -16.21 19.43 -16.89
N HIS A 14 -16.54 19.12 -18.15
CA HIS A 14 -15.88 19.73 -19.29
C HIS A 14 -16.53 21.10 -19.49
N VAL A 15 -15.76 22.18 -19.30
CA VAL A 15 -16.15 23.53 -19.73
C VAL A 15 -16.22 23.50 -21.26
N VAL A 16 -17.41 23.30 -21.80
CA VAL A 16 -17.70 23.53 -23.21
C VAL A 16 -17.97 25.02 -23.37
N LEU A 17 -17.12 25.72 -24.13
CA LEU A 17 -17.44 27.05 -24.63
C LEU A 17 -18.58 26.91 -25.64
N ILE A 18 -19.81 27.20 -25.22
CA ILE A 18 -20.99 27.15 -26.09
C ILE A 18 -21.13 28.52 -26.79
N ASN A 19 -20.88 28.54 -28.10
CA ASN A 19 -21.35 29.62 -28.96
C ASN A 19 -22.89 29.52 -29.08
N THR A 20 -23.60 30.57 -28.68
CA THR A 20 -25.04 30.57 -28.38
C THR A 20 -25.95 30.72 -29.62
N SER A 21 -25.73 29.97 -30.69
CA SER A 21 -26.59 30.03 -31.88
C SER A 21 -26.90 28.65 -32.46
N GLY A 22 -27.74 27.88 -31.76
CA GLY A 22 -28.31 26.64 -32.29
C GLY A 22 -28.62 25.56 -31.26
N LEU A 23 -29.44 25.85 -30.25
CA LEU A 23 -29.87 24.84 -29.27
C LEU A 23 -30.97 23.95 -29.86
N ARG A 24 -30.58 22.79 -30.40
CA ARG A 24 -31.46 21.61 -30.42
C ARG A 24 -31.15 20.80 -29.17
N VAL A 25 -31.97 20.96 -28.13
CA VAL A 25 -31.95 20.10 -26.94
C VAL A 25 -32.35 18.70 -27.40
N GLN A 26 -31.36 17.82 -27.59
CA GLN A 26 -31.60 16.42 -27.90
C GLN A 26 -32.01 15.73 -26.59
N GLY A 27 -33.29 15.34 -26.49
CA GLY A 27 -33.82 14.63 -25.34
C GLY A 27 -33.04 13.34 -25.09
N ASN A 28 -32.35 13.28 -23.95
CA ASN A 28 -31.43 12.21 -23.59
C ASN A 28 -32.23 10.96 -23.20
N THR A 29 -32.23 9.93 -24.05
CA THR A 29 -32.78 8.62 -23.70
C THR A 29 -31.72 7.80 -22.96
N ASN A 30 -32.11 6.97 -21.98
CA ASN A 30 -31.21 6.03 -21.30
C ASN A 30 -30.36 5.17 -22.27
N GLN A 31 -30.84 5.00 -23.51
CA GLN A 31 -30.15 4.28 -24.58
C GLN A 31 -28.89 5.00 -25.09
N ASP A 32 -28.86 6.34 -25.08
CA ASP A 32 -27.69 7.14 -25.49
C ASP A 32 -26.62 7.14 -24.39
N CYS A 33 -27.05 7.17 -23.12
CA CYS A 33 -26.17 7.00 -21.96
C CYS A 33 -25.52 5.61 -21.93
N TRP A 34 -26.31 4.54 -22.14
CA TRP A 34 -25.83 3.16 -22.19
C TRP A 34 -24.84 2.94 -23.34
N LYS A 35 -25.11 3.50 -24.53
CA LYS A 35 -24.18 3.46 -25.67
C LYS A 35 -22.87 4.19 -25.35
N SER A 36 -22.94 5.38 -24.76
CA SER A 36 -21.75 6.15 -24.35
C SER A 36 -20.91 5.41 -23.30
N PHE A 37 -21.56 4.77 -22.33
CA PHE A 37 -20.90 3.94 -21.33
C PHE A 37 -20.19 2.73 -21.96
N ILE A 38 -20.87 1.99 -22.84
CA ILE A 38 -20.28 0.85 -23.56
C ILE A 38 -19.09 1.29 -24.43
N MET A 39 -19.19 2.44 -25.11
CA MET A 39 -18.10 2.99 -25.90
C MET A 39 -16.87 3.31 -25.03
N THR A 40 -17.09 3.91 -23.87
CA THR A 40 -16.01 4.25 -22.92
C THR A 40 -15.33 2.99 -22.36
N LEU A 41 -16.12 1.96 -22.03
CA LEU A 41 -15.61 0.64 -21.61
C LEU A 41 -14.77 -0.01 -22.70
N SER A 42 -15.26 -0.01 -23.94
CA SER A 42 -14.56 -0.57 -25.10
C SER A 42 -13.22 0.15 -25.33
N GLN A 43 -13.22 1.48 -25.25
CA GLN A 43 -12.00 2.30 -25.38
C GLN A 43 -10.98 2.00 -24.27
N THR A 44 -11.44 1.88 -23.02
CA THR A 44 -10.59 1.52 -21.87
C THR A 44 -10.01 0.11 -22.04
N PHE A 45 -10.81 -0.83 -22.54
CA PHE A 45 -10.36 -2.19 -22.81
C PHE A 45 -9.30 -2.23 -23.91
N HIS A 46 -9.49 -1.48 -25.00
CA HIS A 46 -8.47 -1.35 -26.04
C HIS A 46 -7.16 -0.74 -25.53
N GLN A 47 -7.21 0.31 -24.73
CA GLN A 47 -6.02 0.90 -24.11
C GLN A 47 -5.32 -0.08 -23.14
N THR A 48 -6.11 -0.82 -22.37
CA THR A 48 -5.60 -1.87 -21.46
C THR A 48 -4.93 -2.99 -22.26
N TYR A 49 -5.51 -3.41 -23.37
CA TYR A 49 -4.90 -4.41 -24.24
C TYR A 49 -3.58 -3.91 -24.86
N ALA A 50 -3.52 -2.63 -25.26
CA ALA A 50 -2.31 -2.02 -25.80
C ALA A 50 -1.12 -2.03 -24.83
N LEU A 51 -1.39 -1.93 -23.51
CA LEU A 51 -0.37 -2.04 -22.46
C LEU A 51 0.34 -3.40 -22.42
N PHE A 52 -0.34 -4.47 -22.85
CA PHE A 52 0.21 -5.82 -22.95
C PHE A 52 0.76 -6.12 -24.36
N GLY A 53 0.92 -5.10 -25.21
CA GLY A 53 1.58 -5.22 -26.50
C GLY A 53 3.08 -5.53 -26.39
N ARG A 54 3.67 -6.06 -27.46
CA ARG A 54 5.06 -6.59 -27.49
C ARG A 54 6.13 -5.62 -26.96
N SER A 55 5.95 -4.31 -27.14
CA SER A 55 6.92 -3.28 -26.73
C SER A 55 6.89 -3.02 -25.21
N LEU A 56 5.70 -2.94 -24.61
CA LEU A 56 5.51 -2.54 -23.20
C LEU A 56 5.29 -3.73 -22.25
N PHE A 57 5.01 -4.93 -22.78
CA PHE A 57 4.64 -6.10 -21.98
C PHE A 57 5.60 -6.38 -20.82
N ARG A 58 6.92 -6.37 -21.07
CA ARG A 58 7.92 -6.64 -20.02
C ARG A 58 7.88 -5.59 -18.91
N ILE A 59 7.71 -4.32 -19.27
CA ILE A 59 7.63 -3.21 -18.32
C ILE A 59 6.35 -3.31 -17.50
N THR A 60 5.20 -3.49 -18.17
CA THR A 60 3.88 -3.61 -17.53
C THR A 60 3.84 -4.78 -16.55
N VAL A 61 4.29 -5.98 -16.97
CA VAL A 61 4.28 -7.17 -16.10
C VAL A 61 5.24 -7.00 -14.91
N THR A 62 6.43 -6.45 -15.13
CA THR A 62 7.40 -6.20 -14.04
C THR A 62 6.82 -5.19 -13.04
N MET A 63 6.22 -4.09 -13.51
CA MET A 63 5.57 -3.11 -12.66
C MET A 63 4.38 -3.68 -11.88
N LEU A 64 3.60 -4.58 -12.49
CA LEU A 64 2.49 -5.26 -11.81
C LEU A 64 2.97 -6.16 -10.69
N LEU A 65 4.00 -6.97 -10.93
CA LEU A 65 4.57 -7.86 -9.92
C LEU A 65 5.18 -7.06 -8.76
N ILE A 66 5.90 -5.98 -9.07
CA ILE A 66 6.50 -5.11 -8.05
C ILE A 66 5.41 -4.43 -7.21
N ASN A 67 4.39 -3.83 -7.86
CA ASN A 67 3.25 -3.21 -7.19
C ASN A 67 2.53 -4.21 -6.28
N PHE A 68 2.30 -5.42 -6.77
CA PHE A 68 1.70 -6.47 -5.97
C PHE A 68 2.57 -6.80 -4.75
N SER A 69 3.86 -7.08 -4.94
CA SER A 69 4.78 -7.46 -3.87
C SER A 69 4.92 -6.40 -2.77
N ILE A 70 5.14 -5.13 -3.14
CA ILE A 70 5.32 -4.06 -2.16
C ILE A 70 4.04 -3.80 -1.37
N GLN A 71 2.87 -3.86 -2.02
CA GLN A 71 1.58 -3.61 -1.37
C GLN A 71 1.15 -4.78 -0.49
N PHE A 72 1.39 -6.00 -0.96
CA PHE A 72 1.22 -7.21 -0.17
C PHE A 72 2.08 -7.16 1.10
N GLY A 73 3.38 -6.91 0.94
CA GLY A 73 4.32 -6.93 2.05
C GLY A 73 4.07 -5.80 3.04
N TYR A 74 3.87 -4.58 2.54
CA TYR A 74 3.61 -3.42 3.37
C TYR A 74 2.30 -3.56 4.12
N TYR A 75 1.15 -3.68 3.43
CA TYR A 75 -0.13 -3.72 4.14
C TYR A 75 -0.35 -5.02 4.92
N GLY A 76 0.26 -6.13 4.49
CA GLY A 76 0.22 -7.39 5.22
C GLY A 76 0.89 -7.30 6.59
N LEU A 77 2.05 -6.65 6.71
CA LEU A 77 2.76 -6.53 7.99
C LEU A 77 2.43 -5.25 8.76
N TRP A 78 2.33 -4.10 8.07
CA TRP A 78 2.17 -2.78 8.68
C TRP A 78 0.87 -2.64 9.46
N LEU A 79 -0.25 -3.12 8.90
CA LEU A 79 -1.56 -3.04 9.55
C LEU A 79 -1.63 -3.87 10.84
N TRP A 80 -0.72 -4.85 10.99
CA TRP A 80 -0.65 -5.72 12.15
C TRP A 80 0.28 -5.19 13.24
N PHE A 81 1.15 -4.22 12.96
CA PHE A 81 2.05 -3.67 13.97
C PHE A 81 1.35 -3.14 15.24
N PRO A 82 0.24 -2.39 15.17
CA PRO A 82 -0.43 -1.92 16.39
C PRO A 82 -0.90 -3.07 17.28
N GLU A 83 -1.47 -4.12 16.69
CA GLU A 83 -1.92 -5.31 17.40
C GLU A 83 -0.74 -6.08 17.98
N LEU A 84 0.33 -6.27 17.21
CA LEU A 84 1.56 -6.94 17.67
C LEU A 84 2.20 -6.17 18.84
N PHE A 85 2.24 -4.84 18.78
CA PHE A 85 2.74 -4.01 19.89
C PHE A 85 1.83 -4.07 21.12
N ASN A 86 0.52 -4.12 20.93
CA ASN A 86 -0.43 -4.25 22.03
C ASN A 86 -0.24 -5.59 22.76
N ARG A 87 -0.20 -6.71 22.03
CA ARG A 87 0.05 -8.05 22.61
C ARG A 87 1.41 -8.11 23.30
N LEU A 88 2.44 -7.56 22.66
CA LEU A 88 3.79 -7.52 23.20
C LEU A 88 3.85 -6.71 24.50
N GLN A 89 3.25 -5.52 24.52
CA GLN A 89 3.25 -4.65 25.70
C GLN A 89 2.48 -5.25 26.87
N GLN A 90 1.34 -5.88 26.61
CA GLN A 90 0.59 -6.60 27.64
C GLN A 90 1.44 -7.71 28.28
N TYR A 91 2.19 -8.47 27.48
CA TYR A 91 3.07 -9.50 27.99
C TYR A 91 4.22 -8.94 28.85
N TYR A 92 4.92 -7.88 28.39
CA TYR A 92 6.01 -7.27 29.16
C TYR A 92 5.53 -6.61 30.46
N ASN A 93 4.30 -6.11 30.50
CA ASN A 93 3.72 -5.56 31.73
C ASN A 93 3.50 -6.67 32.78
N GLU A 94 3.14 -7.89 32.36
CA GLU A 94 2.99 -9.04 33.26
C GLU A 94 4.32 -9.75 33.57
N HIS A 95 5.29 -9.70 32.65
CA HIS A 95 6.59 -10.36 32.75
C HIS A 95 7.74 -9.38 32.42
N PRO A 96 8.11 -8.49 33.36
CA PRO A 96 9.07 -7.40 33.08
C PRO A 96 10.51 -7.87 32.80
N ASP A 97 10.90 -9.06 33.26
CA ASP A 97 12.27 -9.59 33.10
C ASP A 97 12.43 -10.51 31.87
N ASP A 98 11.34 -10.92 31.22
CA ASP A 98 11.37 -11.88 30.12
C ASP A 98 11.64 -11.21 28.77
N LYS A 99 12.44 -11.85 27.92
CA LYS A 99 12.71 -11.39 26.54
C LYS A 99 12.16 -12.38 25.54
N VAL A 100 10.99 -12.06 25.02
CA VAL A 100 10.22 -12.93 24.12
C VAL A 100 10.11 -12.34 22.73
N SER A 101 10.07 -13.24 21.74
CA SER A 101 9.83 -12.88 20.35
C SER A 101 8.37 -12.53 20.11
N VAL A 102 8.09 -11.79 19.03
CA VAL A 102 6.71 -11.49 18.62
C VAL A 102 5.88 -12.77 18.45
N CYS A 103 6.46 -13.84 17.89
CA CYS A 103 5.75 -15.08 17.65
C CYS A 103 5.38 -15.88 18.90
N SER A 104 6.11 -15.71 20.01
CA SER A 104 5.79 -16.41 21.27
C SER A 104 4.68 -15.73 22.07
N VAL A 105 4.29 -14.51 21.68
CA VAL A 105 3.30 -13.69 22.40
C VAL A 105 2.00 -13.56 21.61
N ILE A 106 1.90 -14.16 20.43
CA ILE A 106 0.70 -14.05 19.59
C ILE A 106 -0.55 -14.63 20.27
N ASP A 107 -0.43 -15.76 20.97
CA ASP A 107 -1.57 -16.37 21.68
C ASP A 107 -1.88 -15.66 23.01
N PHE A 108 -1.08 -14.67 23.39
CA PHE A 108 -1.27 -13.94 24.64
C PHE A 108 -2.40 -12.93 24.47
N HIS A 109 -3.59 -13.35 24.88
CA HIS A 109 -4.70 -12.46 25.17
C HIS A 109 -4.64 -12.15 26.66
N GLY A 110 -4.28 -10.92 27.04
CA GLY A 110 -4.13 -10.51 28.44
C GLY A 110 -5.30 -10.97 29.31
N ASN A 111 -5.01 -11.28 30.57
CA ASN A 111 -5.90 -12.03 31.45
C ASN A 111 -7.21 -11.27 31.74
N SER A 112 -8.24 -11.47 30.89
CA SER A 112 -9.62 -11.02 31.12
C SER A 112 -10.47 -12.13 31.73
N THR A 113 -9.86 -13.08 32.43
CA THR A 113 -10.57 -14.06 33.25
C THR A 113 -10.81 -13.49 34.64
N GLY A 114 -11.85 -12.68 34.73
CA GLY A 114 -12.45 -12.24 35.99
C GLY A 114 -13.79 -11.59 35.68
N ASP A 115 -14.87 -12.22 36.13
CA ASP A 115 -16.22 -11.66 36.16
C ASP A 115 -16.19 -10.21 36.69
N THR A 116 -16.21 -9.24 35.79
CA THR A 116 -16.55 -7.85 36.14
C THR A 116 -17.59 -7.36 35.17
N SER A 117 -18.69 -6.89 35.74
CA SER A 117 -19.84 -6.32 35.05
C SER A 117 -19.43 -5.33 33.93
N PRO A 118 -20.30 -5.10 32.91
CA PRO A 118 -20.01 -4.24 31.76
C PRO A 118 -19.67 -2.76 32.08
N CYS A 119 -19.69 -2.38 33.36
CA CYS A 119 -19.53 -1.01 33.83
C CYS A 119 -18.26 -0.77 34.68
N GLU A 120 -17.41 -1.78 34.89
CA GLU A 120 -16.14 -1.60 35.62
C GLU A 120 -14.95 -1.60 34.64
N SER A 121 -14.84 -0.54 33.85
CA SER A 121 -13.73 -0.36 32.89
C SER A 121 -12.81 0.77 33.32
N ASP A 122 -12.05 0.54 34.40
CA ASP A 122 -10.94 1.41 34.80
C ASP A 122 -9.59 0.97 34.18
N LYS A 123 -9.57 -0.12 33.41
CA LYS A 123 -8.41 -0.55 32.62
C LYS A 123 -8.68 -0.31 31.14
N PRO A 124 -7.88 0.51 30.45
CA PRO A 124 -8.05 0.69 29.01
C PRO A 124 -7.81 -0.64 28.30
N ALA A 125 -8.71 -1.02 27.39
CA ALA A 125 -8.60 -2.23 26.56
C ALA A 125 -7.35 -2.24 25.65
N VAL A 126 -6.66 -1.09 25.54
CA VAL A 126 -5.44 -0.88 24.77
C VAL A 126 -4.43 -0.16 25.66
N ASP A 127 -3.20 -0.66 25.71
CA ASP A 127 -2.14 -0.06 26.51
C ASP A 127 -1.70 1.31 25.92
N PRO A 128 -1.64 2.40 26.73
CA PRO A 128 -1.23 3.72 26.24
C PRO A 128 0.16 3.74 25.58
N GLN A 129 1.09 2.89 26.02
CA GLN A 129 2.43 2.80 25.44
C GLN A 129 2.38 2.19 24.03
N ALA A 130 1.48 1.24 23.77
CA ALA A 130 1.28 0.69 22.43
C ALA A 130 0.76 1.74 21.43
N LEU A 131 -0.08 2.67 21.90
CA LEU A 131 -0.53 3.82 21.09
C LEU A 131 0.63 4.77 20.78
N VAL A 132 1.47 5.08 21.76
CA VAL A 132 2.69 5.92 21.56
C VAL A 132 3.63 5.24 20.56
N ASN A 133 3.88 3.94 20.70
CA ASN A 133 4.72 3.18 19.77
C ASN A 133 4.16 3.21 18.33
N THR A 134 2.84 3.09 18.18
CA THR A 134 2.16 3.22 16.89
C THR A 134 2.34 4.62 16.30
N LEU A 135 2.19 5.68 17.11
CA LEU A 135 2.42 7.05 16.67
C LEU A 135 3.86 7.27 16.21
N ILE A 136 4.84 6.75 16.96
CA ILE A 136 6.27 6.82 16.60
C ILE A 136 6.50 6.16 15.23
N THR A 137 5.96 4.95 15.02
CA THR A 137 6.09 4.27 13.72
C THR A 137 5.41 5.04 12.58
N ALA A 138 4.29 5.72 12.83
CA ALA A 138 3.60 6.52 11.82
C ALA A 138 4.36 7.80 11.42
N VAL A 139 5.15 8.38 12.33
CA VAL A 139 5.96 9.58 12.09
C VAL A 139 7.34 9.25 11.46
N ALA A 140 7.84 8.03 11.68
CA ALA A 140 9.14 7.57 11.17
C ALA A 140 9.36 7.73 9.64
N PRO A 141 8.36 7.65 8.75
CA PRO A 141 8.55 7.84 7.31
C PRO A 141 8.87 9.28 6.87
N LEU A 142 8.57 10.30 7.69
CA LEU A 142 8.80 11.71 7.33
C LEU A 142 10.25 12.02 6.90
N PRO A 143 11.29 11.68 7.69
CA PRO A 143 12.68 11.93 7.28
C PRO A 143 13.07 11.14 6.02
N SER A 144 12.56 9.91 5.86
CA SER A 144 12.81 9.10 4.66
C SER A 144 12.21 9.72 3.40
N ASN A 145 11.00 10.27 3.50
CA ASN A 145 10.37 10.98 2.40
C ASN A 145 11.14 12.25 2.02
N LEU A 146 11.63 13.01 3.00
CA LEU A 146 12.46 14.19 2.74
C LEU A 146 13.76 13.81 2.02
N TRP A 147 14.43 12.75 2.47
CA TRP A 147 15.60 12.19 1.82
C TRP A 147 15.29 11.77 0.37
N THR A 148 14.18 11.08 0.18
CA THR A 148 13.72 10.63 -1.15
C THR A 148 13.55 11.81 -2.11
N ILE A 149 12.90 12.90 -1.67
CA ILE A 149 12.68 14.10 -2.48
C ILE A 149 14.01 14.71 -2.97
N PHE A 150 15.01 14.86 -2.09
CA PHE A 150 16.26 15.53 -2.46
C PHE A 150 17.19 14.66 -3.32
N PHE A 151 17.18 13.35 -3.12
CA PHE A 151 18.20 12.46 -3.71
C PHE A 151 17.68 11.60 -4.88
N MET A 152 16.36 11.44 -5.05
CA MET A 152 15.77 10.63 -6.12
C MET A 152 16.14 11.10 -7.52
N ASP A 153 16.29 12.42 -7.71
CA ASP A 153 16.72 12.98 -8.99
C ASP A 153 18.20 12.75 -9.30
N SER A 154 19.02 12.56 -8.28
CA SER A 154 20.46 12.33 -8.44
C SER A 154 20.81 10.85 -8.58
N LEU A 155 20.31 10.00 -7.68
CA LEU A 155 20.63 8.56 -7.63
C LEU A 155 19.76 7.71 -8.56
N GLY A 156 18.62 8.25 -9.00
CA GLY A 156 17.69 7.59 -9.91
C GLY A 156 16.59 6.78 -9.21
N ARG A 157 15.42 6.69 -9.87
CA ARG A 157 14.19 6.10 -9.34
C ARG A 157 14.34 4.60 -9.07
N LYS A 158 14.99 3.90 -10.01
CA LYS A 158 15.26 2.45 -9.90
C LYS A 158 16.10 2.11 -8.67
N PHE A 159 17.12 2.91 -8.37
CA PHE A 159 17.98 2.69 -7.20
C PHE A 159 17.14 2.71 -5.92
N PHE A 160 16.34 3.75 -5.74
CA PHE A 160 15.46 3.90 -4.58
C PHE A 160 14.42 2.77 -4.48
N LEU A 161 13.83 2.35 -5.60
CA LEU A 161 12.87 1.24 -5.63
C LEU A 161 13.52 -0.09 -5.19
N VAL A 162 14.67 -0.44 -5.76
CA VAL A 162 15.33 -1.71 -5.43
C VAL A 162 15.89 -1.69 -4.00
N PHE A 163 16.57 -0.61 -3.62
CA PHE A 163 17.14 -0.44 -2.28
C PHE A 163 16.04 -0.52 -1.21
N SER A 164 14.92 0.17 -1.42
CA SER A 164 13.81 0.16 -0.48
C SER A 164 13.23 -1.24 -0.31
N MET A 165 12.87 -1.92 -1.39
CA MET A 165 12.24 -3.24 -1.30
C MET A 165 13.14 -4.30 -0.68
N LEU A 166 14.45 -4.30 -0.99
CA LEU A 166 15.40 -5.21 -0.38
C LEU A 166 15.55 -4.95 1.12
N LEU A 167 15.72 -3.67 1.50
CA LEU A 167 15.88 -3.30 2.90
C LEU A 167 14.60 -3.54 3.71
N SER A 168 13.41 -3.27 3.14
CA SER A 168 12.12 -3.63 3.74
C SER A 168 11.95 -5.14 3.92
N GLY A 169 12.42 -5.95 2.97
CA GLY A 169 12.42 -7.40 3.10
C GLY A 169 13.35 -7.90 4.22
N VAL A 170 14.54 -7.30 4.34
CA VAL A 170 15.49 -7.61 5.42
C VAL A 170 14.94 -7.22 6.79
N THR A 171 14.30 -6.05 6.92
CA THR A 171 13.69 -5.66 8.20
C THR A 171 12.49 -6.52 8.55
N ALA A 172 11.65 -6.88 7.58
CA ALA A 172 10.55 -7.83 7.79
C ALA A 172 11.06 -9.21 8.26
N PHE A 173 12.17 -9.70 7.70
CA PHE A 173 12.82 -10.92 8.18
C PHE A 173 13.35 -10.76 9.62
N GLY A 174 13.92 -9.59 9.94
CA GLY A 174 14.45 -9.27 11.25
C GLY A 174 13.40 -9.30 12.38
N VAL A 175 12.15 -8.91 12.09
CA VAL A 175 11.05 -8.90 13.08
C VAL A 175 10.84 -10.27 13.74
N TYR A 176 11.11 -11.36 13.02
CA TYR A 176 11.00 -12.72 13.57
C TYR A 176 12.03 -13.01 14.67
N PHE A 177 13.25 -12.48 14.56
CA PHE A 177 14.37 -12.80 15.47
C PHE A 177 14.45 -11.89 16.69
N VAL A 178 13.78 -10.74 16.64
CA VAL A 178 13.86 -9.75 17.69
C VAL A 178 13.03 -10.16 18.90
N LYS A 179 13.65 -10.05 20.08
CA LYS A 179 13.08 -10.42 21.37
C LYS A 179 12.93 -9.25 22.34
N THR A 180 13.03 -8.01 21.86
CA THR A 180 13.02 -6.82 22.70
C THR A 180 12.07 -5.79 22.10
N SER A 181 11.24 -5.16 22.93
CA SER A 181 10.24 -4.18 22.48
C SER A 181 10.86 -3.04 21.70
N THR A 182 11.96 -2.47 22.18
CA THR A 182 12.66 -1.36 21.52
C THR A 182 13.14 -1.74 20.12
N ASP A 183 13.77 -2.90 19.98
CA ASP A 183 14.27 -3.37 18.70
C ASP A 183 13.12 -3.65 17.71
N ASN A 184 11.97 -4.15 18.20
CA ASN A 184 10.78 -4.36 17.37
C ASN A 184 10.24 -3.02 16.84
N ILE A 185 10.18 -1.99 17.70
CA ILE A 185 9.76 -0.64 17.31
C ILE A 185 10.73 -0.04 16.30
N ILE A 186 12.05 -0.19 16.51
CA ILE A 186 13.08 0.29 15.59
C ILE A 186 12.90 -0.37 14.22
N LEU A 187 12.76 -1.70 14.16
CA LEU A 187 12.55 -2.41 12.90
C LEU A 187 11.25 -2.01 12.21
N ALA A 188 10.16 -1.81 12.95
CA ALA A 188 8.91 -1.32 12.40
C ALA A 188 9.05 0.10 11.83
N CYS A 189 9.74 1.00 12.52
CA CYS A 189 10.04 2.35 12.03
C CYS A 189 10.84 2.30 10.72
N VAL A 190 11.90 1.49 10.68
CA VAL A 190 12.72 1.32 9.48
C VAL A 190 11.90 0.69 8.34
N PHE A 191 11.13 -0.36 8.62
CA PHE A 191 10.25 -0.99 7.64
C PHE A 191 9.25 0.01 7.03
N GLY A 192 8.59 0.83 7.86
CA GLY A 192 7.67 1.86 7.38
C GLY A 192 8.35 2.94 6.55
N ALA A 193 9.47 3.46 7.05
CA ALA A 193 10.22 4.52 6.40
C ALA A 193 10.77 4.10 5.04
N VAL A 194 11.34 2.90 4.97
CA VAL A 194 11.93 2.34 3.76
C VAL A 194 10.85 1.93 2.76
N SER A 195 9.75 1.31 3.21
CA SER A 195 8.64 0.94 2.32
C SER A 195 7.96 2.17 1.71
N THR A 196 7.80 3.26 2.49
CA THR A 196 7.26 4.52 1.99
C THR A 196 8.14 5.14 0.90
N MET A 197 9.46 5.10 1.08
CA MET A 197 10.41 5.48 0.02
C MET A 197 10.24 4.63 -1.25
N GLY A 198 9.96 3.33 -1.11
CA GLY A 198 9.64 2.44 -2.22
C GLY A 198 8.35 2.83 -2.97
N PHE A 199 7.29 3.21 -2.24
CA PHE A 199 6.06 3.73 -2.85
C PHE A 199 6.29 4.99 -3.66
N ASN A 200 7.00 5.97 -3.08
CA ASN A 200 7.33 7.21 -3.78
C ASN A 200 8.14 6.93 -5.07
N ALA A 201 9.12 6.04 -5.00
CA ALA A 201 9.92 5.64 -6.16
C ALA A 201 9.08 4.96 -7.24
N LEU A 202 8.16 4.08 -6.82
CA LEU A 202 7.28 3.34 -7.71
C LEU A 202 6.28 4.26 -8.42
N ASP A 203 5.74 5.25 -7.73
CA ASP A 203 4.80 6.23 -8.29
C ASP A 203 5.48 7.12 -9.34
N CYS A 204 6.68 7.62 -9.03
CA CYS A 204 7.48 8.37 -10.01
C CYS A 204 7.82 7.50 -11.23
N LEU A 205 8.27 6.27 -10.99
CA LEU A 205 8.64 5.35 -12.05
C LEU A 205 7.44 4.95 -12.91
N GLY A 206 6.25 4.79 -12.32
CA GLY A 206 5.00 4.55 -13.03
C GLY A 206 4.63 5.69 -13.97
N ALA A 207 4.82 6.95 -13.55
CA ALA A 207 4.57 8.08 -14.42
C ALA A 207 5.61 8.17 -15.58
N GLU A 208 6.87 7.81 -15.34
CA GLU A 208 7.95 7.94 -16.31
C GLU A 208 8.03 6.81 -17.35
N LEU A 209 7.65 5.58 -16.99
CA LEU A 209 7.79 4.41 -17.86
C LEU A 209 6.72 4.30 -18.95
N PHE A 210 5.53 4.86 -18.71
CA PHE A 210 4.41 4.71 -19.64
C PHE A 210 4.25 5.96 -20.52
N PRO A 211 3.94 5.76 -21.83
CA PRO A 211 3.74 6.87 -22.75
C PRO A 211 2.47 7.64 -22.38
N THR A 212 2.45 8.95 -22.65
CA THR A 212 1.40 9.88 -22.18
C THR A 212 -0.03 9.42 -22.52
N HIS A 213 -0.24 8.79 -23.68
CA HIS A 213 -1.57 8.33 -24.12
C HIS A 213 -2.07 7.05 -23.43
N LEU A 214 -1.19 6.27 -22.77
CA LEU A 214 -1.55 5.07 -22.01
C LEU A 214 -1.30 5.20 -20.51
N ARG A 215 -0.62 6.27 -20.07
CA ARG A 215 -0.15 6.45 -18.69
C ARG A 215 -1.27 6.30 -17.66
N SER A 216 -2.39 6.99 -17.82
CA SER A 216 -3.50 6.93 -16.86
C SER A 216 -4.07 5.51 -16.75
N THR A 217 -4.24 4.81 -17.86
CA THR A 217 -4.71 3.42 -17.90
C THR A 217 -3.70 2.47 -17.26
N ALA A 218 -2.40 2.69 -17.51
CA ALA A 218 -1.33 1.91 -16.92
C ALA A 218 -1.32 2.02 -15.40
N LEU A 219 -1.36 3.25 -14.89
CA LEU A 219 -1.42 3.55 -13.47
C LEU A 219 -2.67 2.95 -12.81
N ALA A 220 -3.82 3.00 -13.49
CA ALA A 220 -5.05 2.37 -13.00
C ALA A 220 -4.91 0.84 -12.90
N VAL A 221 -4.32 0.18 -13.90
CA VAL A 221 -4.10 -1.27 -13.91
C VAL A 221 -3.08 -1.69 -12.84
N THR A 222 -2.00 -0.93 -12.67
CA THR A 222 -1.03 -1.18 -11.57
C THR A 222 -1.63 -0.93 -10.20
N LEU A 223 -2.48 0.08 -10.06
CA LEU A 223 -3.19 0.37 -8.81
C LEU A 223 -4.20 -0.74 -8.47
N LEU A 224 -4.87 -1.32 -9.46
CA LEU A 224 -5.76 -2.46 -9.23
C LEU A 224 -4.97 -3.65 -8.68
N ALA A 225 -3.82 -3.99 -9.29
CA ALA A 225 -2.94 -5.05 -8.80
C ALA A 225 -2.42 -4.75 -7.38
N ALA A 226 -2.07 -3.49 -7.11
CA ALA A 226 -1.68 -3.01 -5.79
C ALA A 226 -2.77 -3.25 -4.73
N ARG A 227 -4.03 -2.95 -5.04
CA ARG A 227 -5.15 -3.18 -4.11
C ARG A 227 -5.42 -4.66 -3.88
N ILE A 228 -5.32 -5.48 -4.93
CA ILE A 228 -5.40 -6.94 -4.80
C ILE A 228 -4.28 -7.45 -3.87
N GLY A 229 -3.05 -6.96 -4.04
CA GLY A 229 -1.91 -7.28 -3.17
C GLY A 229 -2.17 -6.91 -1.71
N ALA A 230 -2.67 -5.70 -1.46
CA ALA A 230 -2.99 -5.24 -0.10
C ALA A 230 -4.06 -6.11 0.59
N ILE A 231 -5.14 -6.43 -0.12
CA ILE A 231 -6.23 -7.28 0.39
C ILE A 231 -5.71 -8.69 0.67
N ALA A 232 -5.00 -9.29 -0.30
CA ALA A 232 -4.43 -10.62 -0.15
C ALA A 232 -3.42 -10.68 1.00
N GLY A 233 -2.55 -9.66 1.13
CA GLY A 233 -1.57 -9.55 2.20
C GLY A 233 -2.22 -9.52 3.57
N ASN A 234 -3.23 -8.66 3.76
CA ASN A 234 -3.89 -8.56 5.06
C ASN A 234 -4.68 -9.84 5.43
N VAL A 235 -5.38 -10.45 4.48
CA VAL A 235 -6.15 -11.70 4.71
C VAL A 235 -5.21 -12.86 5.02
N LEU A 236 -4.15 -13.04 4.22
CA LEU A 236 -3.21 -14.14 4.43
C LEU A 236 -2.38 -13.96 5.70
N PHE A 237 -1.97 -12.72 6.01
CA PHE A 237 -1.28 -12.44 7.26
C PHE A 237 -2.15 -12.79 8.46
N GLY A 238 -3.40 -12.31 8.49
CA GLY A 238 -4.32 -12.61 9.59
C GLY A 238 -4.69 -14.08 9.73
N TYR A 239 -4.74 -14.84 8.63
CA TYR A 239 -4.98 -16.28 8.71
C TYR A 239 -3.79 -17.05 9.28
N PHE A 240 -2.56 -16.70 8.88
CA PHE A 240 -1.37 -17.45 9.26
C PHE A 240 -0.71 -16.99 10.55
N VAL A 241 -0.94 -15.76 11.00
CA VAL A 241 -0.30 -15.21 12.20
C VAL A 241 -0.64 -16.03 13.44
N ASP A 242 -1.90 -16.44 13.59
CA ASP A 242 -2.38 -17.21 14.74
C ASP A 242 -2.10 -18.73 14.66
N VAL A 243 -1.78 -19.26 13.47
CA VAL A 243 -1.46 -20.71 13.29
C VAL A 243 0.05 -20.95 13.26
N HIS A 244 0.74 -20.20 12.42
CA HIS A 244 2.17 -20.34 12.17
C HIS A 244 2.80 -18.97 11.95
N CYS A 245 3.03 -18.20 13.02
CA CYS A 245 3.58 -16.85 12.98
C CYS A 245 4.85 -16.66 12.11
N ALA A 246 5.71 -17.67 11.99
CA ALA A 246 6.90 -17.59 11.15
C ALA A 246 6.56 -17.46 9.65
N VAL A 247 5.48 -18.11 9.21
CA VAL A 247 5.05 -18.16 7.80
C VAL A 247 4.78 -16.77 7.23
N PRO A 248 3.93 -15.91 7.82
CA PRO A 248 3.65 -14.60 7.25
C PRO A 248 4.87 -13.67 7.24
N MET A 249 5.74 -13.74 8.25
CA MET A 249 6.97 -12.94 8.30
C MET A 249 7.94 -13.31 7.17
N PHE A 250 8.18 -14.62 6.98
CA PHE A 250 9.05 -15.09 5.90
C PHE A 250 8.42 -14.92 4.52
N MET A 251 7.10 -15.05 4.41
CA MET A 251 6.37 -14.79 3.17
C MET A 251 6.51 -13.32 2.74
N VAL A 252 6.31 -12.37 3.66
CA VAL A 252 6.48 -10.94 3.38
C VAL A 252 7.93 -10.63 2.99
N ALA A 253 8.91 -11.12 3.76
CA ALA A 253 10.32 -10.93 3.47
C ALA A 253 10.71 -11.46 2.08
N PHE A 254 10.30 -12.68 1.75
CA PHE A 254 10.57 -13.31 0.46
C PHE A 254 9.94 -12.51 -0.70
N LEU A 255 8.67 -12.13 -0.58
CA LEU A 255 7.98 -11.39 -1.65
C LEU A 255 8.56 -9.99 -1.88
N LEU A 256 8.99 -9.30 -0.82
CA LEU A 256 9.65 -8.00 -0.92
C LEU A 256 11.04 -8.12 -1.56
N ILE A 257 11.84 -9.12 -1.16
CA ILE A 257 13.17 -9.35 -1.75
C ILE A 257 13.04 -9.77 -3.21
N ALA A 258 12.14 -10.71 -3.52
CA ALA A 258 11.87 -11.16 -4.88
C ALA A 258 11.35 -10.01 -5.76
N GLY A 259 10.38 -9.22 -5.27
CA GLY A 259 9.87 -8.04 -5.96
C GLY A 259 10.95 -6.98 -6.18
N GLY A 260 11.77 -6.69 -5.18
CA GLY A 260 12.90 -5.76 -5.29
C GLY A 260 13.92 -6.22 -6.33
N SER A 261 14.20 -7.53 -6.39
CA SER A 261 15.10 -8.10 -7.39
C SER A 261 14.55 -7.97 -8.83
N LEU A 262 13.22 -8.08 -9.01
CA LEU A 262 12.59 -7.83 -10.31
C LEU A 262 12.76 -6.37 -10.76
N GLY A 263 12.93 -5.44 -9.82
CA GLY A 263 13.26 -4.04 -10.10
C GLY A 263 14.53 -3.86 -10.94
N PHE A 264 15.48 -4.82 -10.90
CA PHE A 264 16.67 -4.77 -11.76
C PHE A 264 16.35 -4.91 -13.26
N LEU A 265 15.22 -5.50 -13.63
CA LEU A 265 14.78 -5.63 -15.03
C LEU A 265 14.21 -4.32 -15.59
N LEU A 266 13.88 -3.34 -14.74
CA LEU A 266 13.35 -2.06 -15.18
C LEU A 266 14.45 -1.22 -15.84
N PRO A 267 14.13 -0.50 -16.93
CA PRO A 267 15.06 0.42 -17.55
C PRO A 267 15.34 1.60 -16.61
N ASN A 268 16.57 2.13 -16.66
CA ASN A 268 16.91 3.34 -15.93
C ASN A 268 16.27 4.55 -16.63
N THR A 269 15.34 5.24 -15.96
CA THR A 269 14.68 6.46 -16.47
C THR A 269 15.47 7.74 -16.15
N THR A 270 16.59 7.63 -15.44
CA THR A 270 17.38 8.79 -14.99
C THR A 270 17.90 9.60 -16.17
N ARG A 271 17.39 10.83 -16.32
CA ARG A 271 17.76 11.81 -17.38
C ARG A 271 17.38 11.41 -18.81
N ALA A 272 16.43 10.50 -19.01
CA ALA A 272 15.86 10.26 -20.34
C ALA A 272 14.81 11.32 -20.68
N SER A 273 14.79 11.81 -21.94
CA SER A 273 13.76 12.72 -22.42
C SER A 273 12.39 12.03 -22.44
N LEU A 274 11.38 12.64 -21.82
CA LEU A 274 9.99 12.19 -21.89
C LEU A 274 9.51 12.27 -23.35
N THR A 275 9.38 11.12 -24.03
CA THR A 275 8.75 10.99 -25.36
C THR A 275 7.23 10.89 -25.26
#